data_AF-A0A7X7ICM3-F1
#
_entry.id   AF-A0A7X7ICM3-F1
#
_cell.length_a   1.000
_cell.length_b   1.000
_cell.length_c   1.000
_cell.angle_alpha   90.00
_cell.angle_beta   90.00
_cell.angle_gamma   90.00
#
_symmetry.space_group_name_H-M   'P 1'
#
loop_
_entity.id
_entity.type
_entity.pdbx_description
1 polymer ?
#
loop_
_entity_poly.entity_id
_entity_poly.type
_entity_poly.pdbx_seq_one_letter_code
_entity_poly.pdbx_strand_id
1 'polypeptide(L)'
;VAVNDLIGIDVSIVFDPPEPIKAGMTILDVSVPTGFAVVEDSLESLLKRPNIKRYEIAGRKVIVYIEDMDPGDRVTFGFQAVALYPVSGKGAASTVYSYYSPDWRGETVSAAVNVQ
;
A
#
# COMPACT_ATOMS: atom_id res chain seq x y z
N VAL A 1 -15.34 2.69 14.60
CA VAL A 1 -13.95 3.05 14.93
C VAL A 1 -14.03 4.26 15.84
N ALA A 2 -13.39 4.29 16.98
CA ALA A 2 -13.27 5.45 17.86
C ALA A 2 -11.91 6.14 17.67
N VAL A 3 -11.70 7.31 18.27
CA VAL A 3 -10.35 7.93 18.32
C VAL A 3 -9.38 6.98 19.02
N ASN A 4 -8.17 6.85 18.47
CA ASN A 4 -7.13 5.88 18.86
C ASN A 4 -7.41 4.41 18.51
N ASP A 5 -8.52 4.09 17.84
CA ASP A 5 -8.69 2.74 17.30
C ASP A 5 -7.69 2.47 16.18
N LEU A 6 -7.21 1.24 16.15
CA LEU A 6 -6.39 0.70 15.08
C LEU A 6 -7.28 0.06 14.02
N ILE A 7 -7.02 0.39 12.75
CA ILE A 7 -7.58 -0.31 11.61
C ILE A 7 -6.47 -1.07 10.88
N GLY A 8 -6.81 -2.24 10.34
CA GLY A 8 -5.96 -2.97 9.40
C GLY A 8 -6.17 -2.44 7.99
N ILE A 9 -5.08 -2.26 7.26
CA ILE A 9 -5.07 -1.99 5.83
C ILE A 9 -4.41 -3.19 5.16
N ASP A 10 -5.23 -3.99 4.48
CA ASP A 10 -4.78 -5.14 3.70
C ASP A 10 -4.52 -4.74 2.25
N VAL A 11 -3.38 -5.19 1.74
CA VAL A 11 -2.90 -4.89 0.40
C VAL A 11 -2.63 -6.21 -0.30
N SER A 12 -3.14 -6.34 -1.52
CA SER A 12 -2.87 -7.46 -2.40
C SER A 12 -2.64 -6.95 -3.81
N ILE A 13 -1.48 -7.27 -4.38
CA ILE A 13 -1.16 -6.98 -5.76
C ILE A 13 -0.78 -8.27 -6.50
N VAL A 14 -1.09 -8.30 -7.78
CA VAL A 14 -0.65 -9.33 -8.72
C VAL A 14 0.08 -8.60 -9.85
N PHE A 15 1.30 -9.02 -10.16
CA PHE A 15 2.01 -8.47 -11.31
C PHE A 15 1.62 -9.23 -12.57
N ASP A 16 0.84 -8.58 -13.43
CA ASP A 16 0.32 -9.16 -14.67
C ASP A 16 0.61 -8.19 -15.83
N PRO A 17 1.87 -8.11 -16.30
CA PRO A 17 2.25 -7.20 -17.37
C PRO A 17 1.68 -7.64 -18.72
N PRO A 18 1.42 -6.71 -19.66
CA PRO A 18 0.98 -7.04 -21.02
C PRO A 18 1.94 -7.95 -21.78
N GLU A 19 3.23 -7.84 -21.48
CA GLU A 19 4.30 -8.70 -21.99
C GLU A 19 4.89 -9.49 -20.81
N PRO A 20 5.19 -10.79 -20.95
CA PRO A 20 5.65 -11.65 -19.87
C PRO A 20 7.13 -11.39 -19.50
N ILE A 21 7.41 -10.16 -19.09
CA ILE A 21 8.72 -9.66 -18.71
C ILE A 21 8.70 -9.33 -17.22
N LYS A 22 9.78 -9.69 -16.53
CA LYS A 22 9.97 -9.39 -15.12
C LYS A 22 9.98 -7.88 -14.85
N ALA A 23 9.32 -7.45 -13.79
CA ALA A 23 9.48 -6.10 -13.27
C ALA A 23 10.87 -5.94 -12.68
N GLY A 24 11.68 -4.99 -13.20
CA GLY A 24 12.91 -4.61 -12.51
C GLY A 24 12.59 -3.99 -11.13
N MET A 25 11.66 -3.04 -11.10
CA MET A 25 11.20 -2.38 -9.88
C MET A 25 9.72 -2.00 -10.04
N THR A 26 8.90 -2.35 -9.06
CA THR A 26 7.50 -1.97 -8.94
C THR A 26 7.35 -1.06 -7.72
N ILE A 27 6.72 0.09 -7.93
CA ILE A 27 6.40 1.05 -6.88
C ILE A 27 4.92 0.97 -6.56
N LEU A 28 4.62 0.87 -5.28
CA LEU A 28 3.27 0.82 -4.75
C LEU A 28 3.04 1.97 -3.78
N ASP A 29 2.13 2.87 -4.14
CA ASP A 29 1.67 3.96 -3.30
C ASP A 29 0.35 3.57 -2.64
N VAL A 30 0.39 3.25 -1.35
CA VAL A 30 -0.81 2.92 -0.56
C VAL A 30 -1.27 4.15 0.20
N SER A 31 -2.45 4.68 -0.15
CA SER A 31 -3.02 5.82 0.57
C SER A 31 -3.76 5.40 1.82
N VAL A 32 -3.56 6.15 2.89
CA VAL A 32 -4.24 5.99 4.18
C VAL A 32 -5.49 6.88 4.21
N PRO A 33 -6.67 6.40 4.65
CA PRO A 33 -7.90 7.20 4.71
C PRO A 33 -7.79 8.48 5.55
N THR A 34 -8.57 9.52 5.24
CA THR A 34 -8.52 10.82 5.94
C THR A 34 -8.74 10.69 7.44
N GLY A 35 -7.92 11.39 8.24
CA GLY A 35 -7.93 11.35 9.71
C GLY A 35 -7.31 10.11 10.35
N PHE A 36 -6.63 9.28 9.56
CA PHE A 36 -5.77 8.21 10.06
C PHE A 36 -4.29 8.53 9.84
N ALA A 37 -3.44 8.05 10.74
CA ALA A 37 -1.99 8.02 10.58
C ALA A 37 -1.49 6.58 10.54
N VAL A 38 -0.40 6.34 9.80
CA VAL A 38 0.28 5.04 9.74
C VAL A 38 0.87 4.71 11.11
N VAL A 39 0.74 3.45 11.54
CA VAL A 39 1.50 2.92 12.66
C VAL A 39 2.79 2.32 12.10
N GLU A 40 3.90 3.05 12.25
CA GLU A 40 5.17 2.70 11.60
C GLU A 40 5.69 1.31 12.00
N ASP A 41 5.61 0.94 13.28
CA ASP A 41 6.02 -0.38 13.80
C ASP A 41 5.33 -1.55 13.08
N SER A 42 4.11 -1.33 12.56
CA SER A 42 3.38 -2.37 11.81
C SER A 42 3.97 -2.65 10.42
N LEU A 43 4.75 -1.71 9.88
CA LEU A 43 5.41 -1.83 8.57
C LEU A 43 6.72 -2.63 8.63
N GLU A 44 7.31 -2.86 9.81
CA GLU A 44 8.55 -3.63 9.94
C GLU A 44 8.45 -5.04 9.33
N SER A 45 7.23 -5.61 9.34
CA SER A 45 6.94 -6.89 8.72
C SER A 45 7.19 -6.93 7.20
N LEU A 46 7.16 -5.77 6.53
CA LEU A 46 7.44 -5.65 5.10
C LEU A 46 8.90 -5.94 4.79
N LEU A 47 9.82 -5.45 5.61
CA LEU A 47 11.27 -5.62 5.39
C LEU A 47 11.74 -7.06 5.59
N LYS A 48 10.90 -7.92 6.19
CA LYS A 48 11.17 -9.37 6.31
C LYS A 48 10.92 -10.12 5.00
N ARG A 49 10.33 -9.47 3.99
CA ARG A 49 10.01 -10.08 2.70
C ARG A 49 11.17 -9.91 1.73
N PRO A 50 11.53 -10.96 0.97
CA PRO A 50 12.74 -10.96 0.16
C PRO A 50 12.72 -9.96 -0.99
N ASN A 51 11.53 -9.65 -1.52
CA ASN A 51 11.32 -8.77 -2.67
C ASN A 51 11.00 -7.32 -2.28
N ILE A 52 10.77 -7.01 -1.00
CA ILE A 52 10.56 -5.63 -0.56
C ILE A 52 11.89 -5.06 -0.09
N LYS A 53 12.40 -4.05 -0.79
CA LYS A 53 13.68 -3.42 -0.43
C LYS A 53 13.56 -2.41 0.68
N ARG A 54 12.52 -1.59 0.61
CA ARG A 54 12.26 -0.51 1.55
C ARG A 54 10.82 -0.04 1.45
N TYR A 55 10.40 0.69 2.47
CA TYR A 55 9.20 1.50 2.45
C TYR A 55 9.53 2.93 2.85
N GLU A 56 8.69 3.88 2.45
CA GLU A 56 8.74 5.27 2.89
C GLU A 56 7.35 5.71 3.33
N ILE A 57 7.27 6.54 4.37
CA ILE A 57 6.02 7.19 4.77
C ILE A 57 6.07 8.63 4.26
N ALA A 58 5.19 8.95 3.31
CA ALA A 58 5.09 10.27 2.69
C ALA A 58 3.72 10.88 3.03
N GLY A 59 3.66 11.56 4.17
CA GLY A 59 2.42 12.15 4.69
C GLY A 59 1.36 11.09 4.99
N ARG A 60 0.37 10.96 4.12
CA ARG A 60 -0.76 10.00 4.24
C ARG A 60 -0.61 8.81 3.29
N LYS A 61 0.60 8.51 2.87
CA LYS A 61 0.92 7.41 1.96
C LYS A 61 2.04 6.57 2.52
N VAL A 62 1.95 5.27 2.26
CA VAL A 62 3.07 4.33 2.40
C VAL A 62 3.51 3.97 0.99
N ILE A 63 4.75 4.28 0.65
CA ILE A 63 5.38 3.96 -0.63
C ILE A 63 6.22 2.70 -0.42
N VAL A 64 5.94 1.64 -1.16
CA VAL A 64 6.65 0.35 -1.06
C VAL A 64 7.40 0.08 -2.36
N TYR A 65 8.68 -0.28 -2.23
CA TYR A 65 9.56 -0.60 -3.35
C TYR A 65 9.75 -2.11 -3.42
N ILE A 66 9.21 -2.71 -4.48
CA ILE A 66 9.22 -4.15 -4.70
C ILE A 66 10.13 -4.43 -5.89
N GLU A 67 11.21 -5.16 -5.67
CA GLU A 67 12.10 -5.59 -6.75
C GLU A 67 11.63 -6.91 -7.35
N ASP A 68 12.01 -7.09 -8.61
CA ASP A 68 12.12 -8.43 -9.19
C ASP A 68 10.81 -9.24 -9.19
N MET A 69 9.66 -8.61 -9.50
CA MET A 69 8.39 -9.35 -9.63
C MET A 69 8.32 -10.06 -10.99
N ASP A 70 8.14 -11.37 -10.97
CA ASP A 70 7.88 -12.18 -12.18
C ASP A 70 6.39 -12.14 -12.56
N PRO A 71 6.02 -12.29 -13.85
CA PRO A 71 4.61 -12.37 -14.25
C PRO A 71 3.85 -13.45 -13.47
N GLY A 72 2.73 -13.06 -12.86
CA GLY A 72 1.93 -13.90 -11.97
C GLY A 72 2.30 -13.81 -10.48
N ASP A 73 3.41 -13.15 -10.13
CA ASP A 73 3.80 -12.96 -8.73
C ASP A 73 2.74 -12.18 -7.96
N ARG A 74 2.56 -12.60 -6.71
CA ARG A 74 1.61 -11.99 -5.78
C ARG A 74 2.33 -11.48 -4.56
N VAL A 75 2.05 -10.23 -4.21
CA VAL A 75 2.51 -9.64 -2.95
C VAL A 75 1.29 -9.23 -2.15
N THR A 76 1.18 -9.82 -0.96
CA THR A 76 0.12 -9.52 0.00
C THR A 76 0.74 -9.10 1.32
N PHE A 77 0.30 -7.98 1.88
CA PHE A 77 0.73 -7.54 3.20
C PHE A 77 -0.35 -6.71 3.87
N GLY A 78 -0.26 -6.61 5.19
CA GLY A 78 -1.11 -5.75 5.98
C GLY A 78 -0.27 -4.82 6.84
N PHE A 79 -0.78 -3.63 7.11
CA PHE A 79 -0.24 -2.71 8.10
C PHE A 79 -1.38 -2.00 8.83
N GLN A 80 -1.05 -1.29 9.90
CA GLN A 80 -2.03 -0.63 10.75
C GLN A 80 -2.04 0.88 10.55
N ALA A 81 -3.21 1.46 10.74
CA ALA A 81 -3.39 2.90 10.86
C ALA A 81 -4.24 3.24 12.08
N VAL A 82 -3.93 4.34 12.74
CA VAL A 82 -4.62 4.81 13.95
C VAL A 82 -5.51 6.00 13.62
N ALA A 83 -6.75 6.00 14.14
CA ALA A 83 -7.67 7.12 14.00
C ALA A 83 -7.22 8.30 14.89
N LEU A 84 -6.88 9.43 14.28
CA LEU A 84 -6.41 10.64 15.00
C LEU A 84 -7.56 11.56 15.44
N TYR A 85 -8.69 11.50 14.73
CA TYR A 85 -9.82 12.40 14.93
C TYR A 85 -11.13 11.64 14.70
N PRO A 86 -12.25 12.09 15.30
CA PRO A 86 -13.58 11.59 14.96
C PRO A 86 -13.94 12.08 13.56
N VAL A 87 -13.64 11.27 12.54
CA VAL A 87 -13.90 11.59 11.13
C VAL A 87 -14.45 10.40 10.35
N SER A 88 -15.28 10.69 9.36
CA SER A 88 -15.54 9.76 8.26
C SER A 88 -14.36 9.81 7.28
N GLY A 89 -13.44 8.86 7.42
CA GLY A 89 -12.37 8.63 6.45
C GLY A 89 -12.94 8.29 5.09
N LYS A 90 -12.76 9.17 4.10
CA LYS A 90 -13.08 8.82 2.71
C LYS A 90 -12.09 7.78 2.20
N GLY A 91 -12.57 6.91 1.31
CA GLY A 91 -11.72 6.01 0.55
C GLY A 91 -10.59 6.78 -0.15
N ALA A 92 -9.39 6.22 -0.11
CA ALA A 92 -8.20 6.85 -0.68
C ALA A 92 -7.65 5.98 -1.82
N ALA A 93 -7.28 6.65 -2.91
CA ALA A 93 -6.73 5.99 -4.09
C ALA A 93 -5.30 5.50 -3.84
N SER A 94 -5.05 4.24 -4.16
CA SER A 94 -3.74 3.60 -4.10
C SER A 94 -3.35 3.18 -5.51
N THR A 95 -2.09 3.38 -5.87
CA THR A 95 -1.57 3.16 -7.22
C THR A 95 -0.37 2.23 -7.18
N VAL A 96 -0.25 1.36 -8.18
CA VAL A 96 0.91 0.51 -8.41
C VAL A 96 1.40 0.71 -9.83
N TYR A 97 2.72 0.78 -10.05
CA TYR A 97 3.29 0.94 -11.38
C TYR A 97 4.70 0.36 -11.48
N SER A 98 5.06 -0.10 -12.69
CA SER A 98 6.44 -0.48 -13.00
C SER A 98 7.29 0.78 -13.18
N TYR A 99 8.40 0.88 -12.46
CA TYR A 99 9.29 2.04 -12.51
C TYR A 99 9.93 2.23 -13.89
N TYR A 100 10.29 1.14 -14.55
CA TYR A 100 10.93 1.16 -15.88
C TYR A 100 9.93 1.16 -17.04
N SER A 101 8.65 0.91 -16.75
CA SER A 101 7.56 0.94 -17.75
C SER A 101 6.29 1.52 -17.11
N PRO A 102 6.23 2.84 -16.85
CA PRO A 102 5.16 3.46 -16.05
C PRO A 102 3.75 3.32 -16.62
N ASP A 103 3.63 3.03 -17.92
CA ASP A 103 2.35 2.72 -18.57
C ASP A 103 1.72 1.42 -18.01
N TRP A 104 2.53 0.53 -17.44
CA TRP A 104 2.07 -0.67 -16.72
C TRP A 104 1.73 -0.27 -15.29
N ARG A 105 0.45 0.04 -15.07
CA ARG A 105 -0.06 0.52 -13.80
C ARG A 105 -1.44 0.00 -13.46
N GLY A 106 -1.75 -0.03 -12.16
CA GLY A 106 -3.06 -0.30 -11.62
C GLY A 106 -3.43 0.74 -10.56
N GLU A 107 -4.73 0.96 -10.38
CA GLU A 107 -5.27 1.85 -9.35
C GLU A 107 -6.45 1.18 -8.66
N THR A 108 -6.58 1.40 -7.36
CA THR A 108 -7.74 0.99 -6.58
C THR A 108 -8.09 2.06 -5.56
N VAL A 109 -9.34 2.10 -5.12
CA VAL A 109 -9.80 3.01 -4.07
C VAL A 109 -10.20 2.16 -2.86
N SER A 110 -9.60 2.44 -1.71
CA SER A 110 -9.97 1.78 -0.46
C SER A 110 -11.40 2.10 -0.05
N ALA A 111 -12.05 1.21 0.71
CA ALA A 111 -13.38 1.48 1.25
C ALA A 111 -13.35 2.66 2.23
N ALA A 112 -14.46 3.42 2.29
CA ALA A 112 -14.61 4.47 3.29
C ALA A 112 -14.74 3.87 4.70
N VAL A 113 -14.16 4.54 5.70
CA VAL A 113 -14.15 4.12 7.11
C VAL A 113 -14.82 5.19 7.96
N ASN A 114 -15.83 4.84 8.73
CA ASN A 114 -16.48 5.76 9.67
C ASN A 114 -15.88 5.64 11.08
N VAL A 115 -15.37 6.76 11.59
CA VAL A 115 -14.95 6.91 12.99
C VAL A 115 -16.04 7.69 13.75
N GLN A 116 -16.55 7.14 14.85
CA GLN A 116 -17.56 7.71 15.75
C GLN A 116 -16.91 8.25 17.03
#